data_AF-A0A852SNZ2-F1
#
_entry.id   AF-A0A852SNZ2-F1
#
_cell.length_a   1.000
_cell.length_b   1.000
_cell.length_c   1.000
_cell.angle_alpha   90.00
_cell.angle_beta   90.00
_cell.angle_gamma   90.00
#
_symmetry.space_group_name_H-M   'P 1'
#
loop_
_entity.id
_entity.type
_entity.pdbx_description
1 polymer ?
#
loop_
_entity_poly.entity_id
_entity_poly.type
_entity_poly.pdbx_seq_one_letter_code
_entity_poly.pdbx_strand_id
1 'polypeptide(L)'
;MPMTEAQRVALIQMLDAAEDLNRWRLRAHRVEEPETGSELALDDAIFQHMAISQLARMSLVLAGEHLRLALDAIRAKQLYPSSHFTVLRGALVGASQALWILAPENRGQRQERGLTVLTEMYAQMAKQYRFLESTGLSASDRAALHGQQRWLSQRQTEVASLRTTVAVLNLTDVIGAAADHALKDAKQRIAVRRMWRETSADAHVLGWSLFQRTTFGRPDRRTGVGEGAASGSPEHVAESFVASYRLLREGWSLFDRRCEAP
;
A
#
# COMPACT_ATOMS: atom_id res chain seq x y z
N MET A 1 -0.44 26.36 -21.67
CA MET A 1 -0.78 27.32 -20.60
C MET A 1 0.34 27.34 -19.58
N PRO A 2 0.69 28.51 -19.02
CA PRO A 2 1.63 28.58 -17.90
C PRO A 2 1.03 27.86 -16.68
N MET A 3 1.89 27.22 -15.89
CA MET A 3 1.52 26.50 -14.68
C MET A 3 1.01 27.45 -13.60
N THR A 4 -0.06 27.10 -12.90
CA THR A 4 -0.58 27.90 -11.77
C THR A 4 0.37 27.81 -10.57
N GLU A 5 0.24 28.73 -9.62
CA GLU A 5 1.04 28.68 -8.38
C GLU A 5 0.69 27.44 -7.53
N ALA A 6 -0.59 27.07 -7.48
CA ALA A 6 -1.03 25.85 -6.79
C ALA A 6 -0.42 24.58 -7.41
N GLN A 7 -0.35 24.50 -8.75
CA GLN A 7 0.33 23.42 -9.45
C GLN A 7 1.84 23.40 -9.17
N ARG A 8 2.48 24.57 -9.07
CA ARG A 8 3.90 24.69 -8.70
C ARG A 8 4.16 24.14 -7.31
N VAL A 9 3.36 24.56 -6.32
CA VAL A 9 3.46 24.10 -4.93
C VAL A 9 3.24 22.58 -4.85
N ALA A 10 2.23 22.06 -5.56
CA ALA A 10 1.94 20.63 -5.61
C ALA A 10 3.13 19.81 -6.14
N LEU A 11 3.80 20.27 -7.21
CA LEU A 11 5.00 19.62 -7.73
C LEU A 11 6.16 19.64 -6.73
N ILE A 12 6.42 20.79 -6.10
CA ILE A 12 7.49 20.92 -5.10
C ILE A 12 7.29 19.90 -3.97
N GLN A 13 6.07 19.81 -3.42
CA GLN A 13 5.76 18.87 -2.35
C GLN A 13 6.04 17.40 -2.71
N MET A 14 5.78 16.99 -3.96
CA MET A 14 6.07 15.64 -4.41
C MET A 14 7.57 15.43 -4.65
N LEU A 15 8.26 16.43 -5.19
CA LEU A 15 9.70 16.39 -5.44
C LEU A 15 10.53 16.36 -4.15
N ASP A 16 10.07 17.03 -3.08
CA ASP A 16 10.73 17.04 -1.77
C ASP A 16 10.79 15.65 -1.12
N ALA A 17 9.92 14.72 -1.52
CA ALA A 17 9.96 13.33 -1.05
C ALA A 17 11.09 12.50 -1.68
N ALA A 18 11.78 13.02 -2.71
CA ALA A 18 12.75 12.26 -3.50
C ALA A 18 13.89 11.68 -2.67
N GLU A 19 14.41 12.46 -1.72
CA GLU A 19 15.56 12.06 -0.90
C GLU A 19 15.18 10.88 0.01
N ASP A 20 14.09 11.01 0.75
CA ASP A 20 13.56 9.96 1.63
C ASP A 20 13.21 8.70 0.84
N LEU A 21 12.54 8.83 -0.32
CA LEU A 21 12.20 7.70 -1.18
C LEU A 21 13.44 6.98 -1.74
N ASN A 22 14.51 7.71 -2.04
CA ASN A 22 15.78 7.12 -2.46
C ASN A 22 16.50 6.44 -1.29
N ARG A 23 16.49 7.03 -0.09
CA ARG A 23 17.05 6.40 1.11
C ARG A 23 16.35 5.08 1.41
N TRP A 24 15.02 5.05 1.38
CA TRP A 24 14.26 3.80 1.59
C TRP A 24 14.39 2.80 0.43
N ARG A 25 14.65 3.26 -0.81
CA ARG A 25 15.01 2.37 -1.93
C ARG A 25 16.28 1.58 -1.62
N LEU A 26 17.27 2.23 -1.03
CA LEU A 26 18.55 1.58 -0.72
C LEU A 26 18.41 0.50 0.35
N ARG A 27 17.49 0.69 1.30
CA ARG A 27 17.14 -0.31 2.33
C ARG A 27 16.71 -1.63 1.68
N ALA A 28 15.91 -1.60 0.62
CA ALA A 28 15.42 -2.80 -0.07
C ALA A 28 16.51 -3.81 -0.52
N HIS A 29 17.76 -3.37 -0.69
CA HIS A 29 18.87 -4.22 -1.12
C HIS A 29 19.49 -5.07 -0.01
N ARG A 30 19.11 -4.85 1.24
CA ARG A 30 19.62 -5.60 2.39
C ARG A 30 18.46 -6.08 3.24
N VAL A 31 18.67 -7.22 3.89
CA VAL A 31 17.81 -7.66 4.97
C VAL A 31 18.19 -6.86 6.22
N GLU A 32 17.20 -6.30 6.89
CA GLU A 32 17.36 -5.60 8.17
C GLU A 32 16.61 -6.42 9.20
N GLU A 33 17.37 -7.08 10.06
CA GLU A 33 16.83 -7.86 11.16
C GLU A 33 16.68 -6.96 12.40
N PRO A 34 15.58 -7.05 13.16
CA PRO A 34 15.44 -6.32 14.41
C PRO A 34 16.55 -6.68 15.42
N GLU A 35 16.93 -5.73 16.27
CA GLU A 35 17.92 -5.99 17.32
C GLU A 35 17.36 -7.01 18.33
N THR A 36 18.24 -7.86 18.87
CA THR A 36 17.83 -8.85 19.87
C THR A 36 17.26 -8.15 21.10
N GLY A 37 16.04 -8.52 21.49
CA GLY A 37 15.33 -7.91 22.62
C GLY A 37 14.48 -6.69 22.25
N SER A 38 14.55 -6.21 21.01
CA SER A 38 13.61 -5.20 20.48
C SER A 38 12.18 -5.74 20.42
N GLU A 39 11.22 -4.83 20.30
CA GLU A 39 9.82 -5.20 20.20
C GLU A 39 9.53 -6.07 18.97
N LEU A 40 10.11 -5.75 17.81
CA LEU A 40 9.92 -6.55 16.60
C LEU A 40 10.63 -7.91 16.66
N ALA A 41 11.78 -8.02 17.31
CA ALA A 41 12.41 -9.33 17.53
C ALA A 41 11.51 -10.26 18.36
N LEU A 42 10.80 -9.70 19.35
CA LEU A 42 9.83 -10.45 20.15
C LEU A 42 8.56 -10.79 19.36
N ASP A 43 8.13 -9.90 18.47
CA ASP A 43 6.99 -10.14 17.59
C ASP A 43 7.28 -11.31 16.63
N ASP A 44 8.49 -11.37 16.06
CA ASP A 44 8.92 -12.36 15.07
C ASP A 44 8.97 -13.80 15.59
N ALA A 45 9.20 -13.97 16.90
CA ALA A 45 9.33 -15.28 17.52
C ALA A 45 8.06 -16.16 17.41
N ILE A 46 6.90 -15.58 17.11
CA ILE A 46 5.64 -16.32 17.03
C ILE A 46 5.55 -17.22 15.78
N PHE A 47 6.23 -16.87 14.68
CA PHE A 47 6.13 -17.62 13.43
C PHE A 47 7.42 -17.58 12.62
N GLN A 48 8.12 -18.72 12.57
CA GLN A 48 9.50 -18.81 12.05
C GLN A 48 9.61 -18.73 10.52
N HIS A 49 8.52 -18.94 9.78
CA HIS A 49 8.57 -19.01 8.31
C HIS A 49 8.42 -17.67 7.61
N MET A 50 7.89 -16.66 8.30
CA MET A 50 7.79 -15.29 7.80
C MET A 50 7.66 -14.36 9.01
N ALA A 51 8.76 -13.69 9.35
CA ALA A 51 8.79 -12.74 10.45
C ALA A 51 7.82 -11.57 10.23
N ILE A 52 7.25 -11.06 11.32
CA ILE A 52 6.32 -9.92 11.28
C ILE A 52 7.06 -8.66 10.84
N SER A 53 8.30 -8.48 11.30
CA SER A 53 9.21 -7.42 10.87
C SER A 53 9.42 -7.47 9.35
N GLN A 54 9.70 -8.64 8.79
CA GLN A 54 9.90 -8.83 7.35
C GLN A 54 8.62 -8.49 6.56
N LEU A 55 7.45 -8.88 7.05
CA LEU A 55 6.16 -8.58 6.41
C LEU A 55 5.84 -7.08 6.42
N ALA A 56 6.02 -6.42 7.57
CA ALA A 56 5.83 -4.98 7.70
C ALA A 56 6.81 -4.23 6.79
N ARG A 57 8.09 -4.61 6.81
CA ARG A 57 9.15 -4.04 5.98
C ARG A 57 8.88 -4.21 4.49
N MET A 58 8.45 -5.39 4.05
CA MET A 58 8.08 -5.62 2.65
C MET A 58 6.96 -4.67 2.22
N SER A 59 5.97 -4.43 3.09
CA SER A 59 4.89 -3.47 2.82
C SER A 59 5.41 -2.03 2.67
N LEU A 60 6.37 -1.61 3.52
CA LEU A 60 7.03 -0.30 3.43
C LEU A 60 7.87 -0.14 2.15
N VAL A 61 8.66 -1.16 1.80
CA VAL A 61 9.51 -1.15 0.60
C VAL A 61 8.68 -1.03 -0.67
N LEU A 62 7.63 -1.85 -0.80
CA LEU A 62 6.74 -1.84 -1.96
C LEU A 62 5.93 -0.55 -2.06
N ALA A 63 5.48 0.00 -0.93
CA ALA A 63 4.83 1.32 -0.91
C ALA A 63 5.77 2.43 -1.42
N GLY A 64 7.03 2.40 -0.99
CA GLY A 64 8.06 3.29 -1.50
C GLY A 64 8.31 3.12 -2.99
N GLU A 65 8.24 1.90 -3.52
CA GLU A 65 8.37 1.63 -4.95
C GLU A 65 7.24 2.25 -5.77
N HIS A 66 6.00 2.12 -5.33
CA HIS A 66 4.86 2.77 -5.97
C HIS A 66 4.99 4.30 -5.96
N LEU A 67 5.43 4.91 -4.85
CA LEU A 67 5.68 6.36 -4.80
C LEU A 67 6.80 6.78 -5.76
N ARG A 68 7.89 6.01 -5.84
CA ARG A 68 8.98 6.28 -6.80
C ARG A 68 8.49 6.21 -8.25
N LEU A 69 7.67 5.22 -8.60
CA LEU A 69 7.09 5.11 -9.94
C LEU A 69 6.23 6.36 -10.29
N ALA A 70 5.40 6.81 -9.35
CA ALA A 70 4.64 8.04 -9.54
C ALA A 70 5.57 9.26 -9.71
N LEU A 71 6.63 9.35 -8.91
CA LEU A 71 7.62 10.43 -8.98
C LEU A 71 8.40 10.44 -10.31
N ASP A 72 8.75 9.27 -10.83
CA ASP A 72 9.45 9.14 -12.12
C ASP A 72 8.57 9.60 -13.28
N ALA A 73 7.27 9.26 -13.26
CA ALA A 73 6.30 9.77 -14.23
C ALA A 73 6.18 11.31 -14.16
N ILE A 74 6.10 11.88 -12.94
CA ILE A 74 6.06 13.33 -12.72
C ILE A 74 7.33 14.00 -13.27
N ARG A 75 8.52 13.44 -13.01
CA ARG A 75 9.80 13.95 -13.54
C ARG A 75 9.87 13.88 -15.06
N ALA A 76 9.31 12.84 -15.65
CA ALA A 76 9.16 12.69 -17.10
C ALA A 76 8.07 13.60 -17.69
N LYS A 77 7.43 14.46 -16.87
CA LYS A 77 6.31 15.34 -17.24
C LYS A 77 5.11 14.57 -17.80
N GLN A 78 4.94 13.32 -17.37
CA GLN A 78 3.81 12.48 -17.72
C GLN A 78 2.80 12.51 -16.58
N LEU A 79 1.69 13.23 -16.78
CA LEU A 79 0.58 13.29 -15.83
C LEU A 79 -0.65 12.64 -16.44
N TYR A 80 -0.97 11.45 -15.95
CA TYR A 80 -2.14 10.67 -16.35
C TYR A 80 -3.31 10.94 -15.39
N PRO A 81 -4.52 11.18 -15.90
CA PRO A 81 -5.70 11.55 -15.08
C PRO A 81 -6.29 10.38 -14.27
N SER A 82 -5.91 9.13 -14.56
CA SER A 82 -6.36 7.92 -13.85
C SER A 82 -5.19 7.04 -13.40
N SER A 83 -4.20 6.77 -14.26
CA SER A 83 -3.15 5.78 -13.97
C SER A 83 -2.28 6.11 -12.76
N HIS A 84 -2.06 7.40 -12.44
CA HIS A 84 -1.37 7.79 -11.20
C HIS A 84 -2.08 7.24 -9.96
N PHE A 85 -3.41 7.26 -9.96
CA PHE A 85 -4.21 6.85 -8.81
C PHE A 85 -4.18 5.34 -8.62
N THR A 86 -4.03 4.54 -9.68
CA THR A 86 -3.77 3.09 -9.57
C THR A 86 -2.44 2.81 -8.88
N VAL A 87 -1.38 3.52 -9.28
CA VAL A 87 -0.05 3.37 -8.66
C VAL A 87 -0.07 3.84 -7.21
N LEU A 88 -0.65 5.02 -6.95
CA LEU A 88 -0.75 5.60 -5.61
C LEU A 88 -1.67 4.79 -4.69
N ARG A 89 -2.62 4.02 -5.23
CA ARG A 89 -3.37 3.01 -4.46
C ARG A 89 -2.43 1.99 -3.83
N GLY A 90 -1.47 1.47 -4.61
CA GLY A 90 -0.47 0.52 -4.12
C GLY A 90 0.39 1.11 -3.00
N ALA A 91 0.81 2.37 -3.17
CA ALA A 91 1.51 3.12 -2.13
C ALA A 91 0.69 3.25 -0.84
N LEU A 92 -0.56 3.68 -0.96
CA LEU A 92 -1.48 3.85 0.17
C LEU A 92 -1.69 2.52 0.90
N VAL A 93 -1.99 1.44 0.18
CA VAL A 93 -2.21 0.11 0.77
C VAL A 93 -0.98 -0.39 1.52
N GLY A 94 0.20 -0.36 0.91
CA GLY A 94 1.42 -0.87 1.54
C GLY A 94 1.82 -0.05 2.78
N ALA A 95 1.74 1.29 2.69
CA ALA A 95 2.05 2.17 3.81
C ALA A 95 1.05 1.98 4.96
N SER A 96 -0.25 1.92 4.67
CA SER A 96 -1.29 1.69 5.67
C SER A 96 -1.19 0.30 6.30
N GLN A 97 -0.87 -0.74 5.53
CA GLN A 97 -0.71 -2.10 6.05
C GLN A 97 0.46 -2.18 7.05
N ALA A 98 1.62 -1.60 6.70
CA ALA A 98 2.77 -1.55 7.59
C ALA A 98 2.42 -0.82 8.89
N LEU A 99 1.84 0.38 8.79
CA LEU A 99 1.39 1.13 9.96
C LEU A 99 0.37 0.35 10.78
N TRP A 100 -0.58 -0.32 10.15
CA TRP A 100 -1.57 -1.09 10.87
C TRP A 100 -0.93 -2.23 11.66
N ILE A 101 0.04 -2.95 11.10
CA ILE A 101 0.79 -3.98 11.84
C ILE A 101 1.56 -3.38 13.01
N LEU A 102 2.27 -2.27 12.79
CA LEU A 102 3.26 -1.73 13.73
C LEU A 102 2.67 -0.80 14.81
N ALA A 103 1.57 -0.11 14.52
CA ALA A 103 0.97 0.94 15.36
C ALA A 103 0.57 0.49 16.78
N PRO A 104 0.03 -0.72 17.00
CA PRO A 104 -0.32 -1.15 18.35
C PRO A 104 0.86 -1.19 19.32
N GLU A 105 0.66 -0.66 20.52
CA GLU A 105 1.63 -0.82 21.62
C GLU A 105 1.60 -2.24 22.21
N ASN A 106 0.48 -2.93 22.08
CA ASN A 106 0.35 -4.30 22.56
C ASN A 106 0.96 -5.27 21.53
N ARG A 107 2.00 -6.02 21.95
CA ARG A 107 2.63 -7.09 21.16
C ARG A 107 1.63 -8.07 20.56
N GLY A 108 0.71 -8.60 21.35
CA GLY A 108 -0.29 -9.58 20.88
C GLY A 108 -1.15 -9.00 19.75
N GLN A 109 -1.50 -7.71 19.82
CA GLN A 109 -2.22 -7.04 18.75
C GLN A 109 -1.36 -6.86 17.49
N ARG A 110 -0.07 -6.53 17.61
CA ARG A 110 0.84 -6.47 16.44
C ARG A 110 0.98 -7.84 15.77
N GLN A 111 1.22 -8.88 16.56
CA GLN A 111 1.32 -10.26 16.10
C GLN A 111 0.04 -10.71 15.39
N GLU A 112 -1.14 -10.49 15.99
CA GLU A 112 -2.43 -10.84 15.38
C GLU A 112 -2.64 -10.11 14.05
N ARG A 113 -2.30 -8.82 13.95
CA ARG A 113 -2.40 -8.05 12.71
C ARG A 113 -1.44 -8.58 11.64
N GLY A 114 -0.21 -8.89 12.02
CA GLY A 114 0.77 -9.52 11.13
C GLY A 114 0.30 -10.89 10.60
N LEU A 115 -0.18 -11.77 11.48
CA LEU A 115 -0.76 -13.07 11.10
C LEU A 115 -2.03 -12.92 10.24
N THR A 116 -2.83 -11.88 10.45
CA THR A 116 -4.00 -11.57 9.59
C THR A 116 -3.56 -11.27 8.16
N VAL A 117 -2.51 -10.46 7.98
CA VAL A 117 -1.95 -10.17 6.65
C VAL A 117 -1.34 -11.43 6.03
N LEU A 118 -0.61 -12.26 6.80
CA LEU A 118 -0.08 -13.53 6.29
C LEU A 118 -1.17 -14.49 5.84
N THR A 119 -2.28 -14.55 6.58
CA THR A 119 -3.44 -15.37 6.22
C THR A 119 -3.96 -14.98 4.83
N GLU A 120 -4.12 -13.68 4.58
CA GLU A 120 -4.56 -13.17 3.27
C GLU A 120 -3.53 -13.48 2.18
N MET A 121 -2.24 -13.21 2.43
CA MET A 121 -1.17 -13.50 1.48
C MET A 121 -1.15 -14.97 1.06
N TYR A 122 -1.21 -15.89 2.02
CA TYR A 122 -1.26 -17.32 1.75
C TYR A 122 -2.55 -17.75 1.06
N ALA A 123 -3.70 -17.14 1.38
CA ALA A 123 -4.95 -17.41 0.67
C ALA A 123 -4.86 -17.01 -0.82
N GLN A 124 -4.23 -15.87 -1.15
CA GLN A 124 -4.02 -15.44 -2.52
C GLN A 124 -2.99 -16.30 -3.26
N MET A 125 -1.90 -16.68 -2.60
CA MET A 125 -0.94 -17.65 -3.15
C MET A 125 -1.61 -19.00 -3.44
N ALA A 126 -2.48 -19.49 -2.56
CA ALA A 126 -3.19 -20.74 -2.77
C ALA A 126 -4.14 -20.67 -3.97
N LYS A 127 -4.81 -19.53 -4.19
CA LYS A 127 -5.61 -19.30 -5.42
C LYS A 127 -4.73 -19.35 -6.66
N GLN A 128 -3.56 -18.70 -6.63
CA GLN A 128 -2.62 -18.73 -7.75
C GLN A 128 -2.12 -20.15 -8.04
N TYR A 129 -1.76 -20.92 -7.01
CA TYR A 129 -1.30 -22.29 -7.17
C TYR A 129 -2.39 -23.21 -7.75
N ARG A 130 -3.64 -23.08 -7.31
CA ARG A 130 -4.77 -23.80 -7.92
C ARG A 130 -4.98 -23.43 -9.39
N PHE A 131 -4.82 -22.16 -9.74
CA PHE A 131 -4.88 -21.74 -11.15
C PHE A 131 -3.76 -22.42 -11.96
N LEU A 132 -2.52 -22.44 -11.45
CA LEU A 132 -1.39 -23.06 -12.14
C LEU A 132 -1.59 -24.56 -12.39
N GLU A 133 -2.28 -25.30 -11.52
CA GLU A 133 -2.61 -26.72 -11.76
C GLU A 133 -3.40 -26.95 -13.05
N SER A 134 -4.27 -25.99 -13.40
CA SER A 134 -5.12 -26.04 -14.59
C SER A 134 -4.39 -25.69 -15.89
N THR A 135 -3.11 -25.28 -15.79
CA THR A 135 -2.30 -24.90 -16.93
C THR A 135 -1.50 -26.08 -17.49
N GLY A 136 -0.97 -25.91 -18.72
CA GLY A 136 -0.15 -26.89 -19.43
C GLY A 136 1.27 -27.05 -18.88
N LEU A 137 1.43 -27.15 -17.56
CA LEU A 137 2.74 -27.35 -16.92
C LEU A 137 3.36 -28.69 -17.31
N SER A 138 4.69 -28.69 -17.43
CA SER A 138 5.50 -29.91 -17.55
C SER A 138 5.31 -30.81 -16.32
N ALA A 139 5.66 -32.09 -16.43
CA ALA A 139 5.57 -33.03 -15.31
C ALA A 139 6.46 -32.60 -14.13
N SER A 140 7.66 -32.07 -14.39
CA SER A 140 8.56 -31.57 -13.35
C SER A 140 8.01 -30.35 -12.63
N ASP A 141 7.43 -29.39 -13.37
CA ASP A 141 6.85 -28.18 -12.77
C ASP A 141 5.61 -28.51 -11.96
N ARG A 142 4.80 -29.49 -12.41
CA ARG A 142 3.64 -29.98 -11.67
C ARG A 142 4.05 -30.64 -10.35
N ALA A 143 5.11 -31.45 -10.36
CA ALA A 143 5.64 -32.05 -9.13
C ALA A 143 6.17 -30.98 -8.15
N ALA A 144 6.87 -29.97 -8.66
CA ALA A 144 7.33 -28.84 -7.86
C ALA A 144 6.17 -28.04 -7.26
N LEU A 145 5.12 -27.75 -8.05
CA LEU A 145 3.91 -27.07 -7.61
C LEU A 145 3.20 -27.84 -6.48
N HIS A 146 3.05 -29.16 -6.59
CA HIS A 146 2.50 -29.98 -5.52
C HIS A 146 3.34 -29.96 -4.25
N GLY A 147 4.67 -29.86 -4.38
CA GLY A 147 5.56 -29.55 -3.26
C GLY A 147 5.19 -28.22 -2.60
N GLN A 148 5.13 -27.14 -3.38
CA GLN A 148 4.80 -25.80 -2.88
C GLN A 148 3.42 -25.72 -2.22
N GLN A 149 2.42 -26.40 -2.77
CA GLN A 149 1.07 -26.46 -2.19
C GLN A 149 1.06 -27.15 -0.83
N ARG A 150 1.79 -28.26 -0.65
CA ARG A 150 1.91 -28.93 0.65
C ARG A 150 2.54 -28.01 1.70
N TRP A 151 3.62 -27.33 1.33
CA TRP A 151 4.30 -26.37 2.20
C TRP A 151 3.39 -25.20 2.58
N LEU A 152 2.66 -24.65 1.60
CA LEU A 152 1.71 -23.57 1.83
C LEU A 152 0.57 -24.00 2.76
N SER A 153 0.00 -25.19 2.53
CA SER A 153 -1.07 -25.74 3.36
C SER A 153 -0.63 -25.92 4.81
N GLN A 154 0.58 -26.44 5.04
CA GLN A 154 1.13 -26.58 6.39
C GLN A 154 1.24 -25.21 7.09
N ARG A 155 1.83 -24.23 6.41
CA ARG A 155 1.98 -22.86 6.94
C ARG A 155 0.64 -22.18 7.21
N GLN A 156 -0.37 -22.43 6.38
CA GLN A 156 -1.73 -21.93 6.62
C GLN A 156 -2.33 -22.51 7.91
N THR A 157 -2.15 -23.81 8.13
CA THR A 157 -2.59 -24.47 9.37
C THR A 157 -1.84 -23.93 10.60
N GLU A 158 -0.53 -23.73 10.50
CA GLU A 158 0.28 -23.17 11.58
C GLU A 158 -0.16 -21.74 11.92
N VAL A 159 -0.28 -20.85 10.93
CA VAL A 159 -0.78 -19.48 11.14
C VAL A 159 -2.18 -19.52 11.77
N ALA A 160 -3.09 -20.36 11.27
CA ALA A 160 -4.43 -20.48 11.84
C ALA A 160 -4.41 -20.93 13.31
N SER A 161 -3.46 -21.79 13.71
CA SER A 161 -3.30 -22.23 15.10
C SER A 161 -2.73 -21.16 16.03
N LEU A 162 -1.97 -20.20 15.50
CA LEU A 162 -1.37 -19.09 16.25
C LEU A 162 -2.32 -17.90 16.41
N ARG A 163 -3.28 -17.76 15.49
CA ARG A 163 -4.24 -16.66 15.52
C ARG A 163 -5.23 -16.81 16.66
N THR A 164 -5.51 -15.68 17.29
CA THR A 164 -6.49 -15.56 18.38
C THR A 164 -7.88 -15.19 17.87
N THR A 165 -7.97 -14.72 16.62
CA THR A 165 -9.22 -14.29 16.00
C THR A 165 -9.40 -14.88 14.60
N VAL A 166 -10.65 -14.90 14.13
CA VAL A 166 -11.00 -15.26 12.74
C VAL A 166 -11.10 -14.03 11.83
N ALA A 167 -10.57 -12.88 12.26
CA ALA A 167 -10.68 -11.63 11.50
C ALA A 167 -10.04 -11.78 10.11
N VAL A 168 -10.69 -11.23 9.09
CA VAL A 168 -10.14 -11.17 7.73
C VAL A 168 -9.55 -9.79 7.47
N LEU A 169 -8.56 -9.72 6.58
CA LEU A 169 -7.95 -8.44 6.22
C LEU A 169 -8.98 -7.55 5.50
N ASN A 170 -9.38 -6.46 6.15
CA ASN A 170 -10.23 -5.44 5.54
C ASN A 170 -9.40 -4.19 5.27
N LEU A 171 -9.03 -3.97 4.00
CA LEU A 171 -8.20 -2.82 3.61
C LEU A 171 -8.86 -1.47 3.92
N THR A 172 -10.19 -1.38 3.94
CA THR A 172 -10.88 -0.13 4.33
C THR A 172 -10.62 0.19 5.80
N ASP A 173 -10.69 -0.80 6.68
CA ASP A 173 -10.44 -0.64 8.10
C ASP A 173 -8.95 -0.38 8.38
N VAL A 174 -8.06 -1.09 7.67
CA VAL A 174 -6.61 -0.89 7.71
C VAL A 174 -6.23 0.55 7.36
N ILE A 175 -6.74 1.07 6.23
CA ILE A 175 -6.45 2.43 5.78
C ILE A 175 -7.05 3.46 6.75
N GLY A 176 -8.27 3.22 7.25
CA GLY A 176 -8.90 4.07 8.25
C GLY A 176 -8.05 4.17 9.53
N ALA A 177 -7.63 3.02 10.07
CA ALA A 177 -6.83 2.95 11.29
C ALA A 177 -5.43 3.57 11.10
N ALA A 178 -4.79 3.35 9.95
CA ALA A 178 -3.50 3.98 9.65
C ALA A 178 -3.61 5.50 9.54
N ALA A 179 -4.68 6.02 8.91
CA ALA A 179 -4.95 7.44 8.86
C ALA A 179 -5.19 8.03 10.25
N ASP A 180 -5.93 7.33 11.10
CA ASP A 180 -6.22 7.76 12.48
C ASP A 180 -4.96 7.80 13.35
N HIS A 181 -4.04 6.87 13.14
CA HIS A 181 -2.76 6.85 13.85
C HIS A 181 -1.82 7.98 13.40
N ALA A 182 -1.61 8.14 12.08
CA ALA A 182 -0.57 9.03 11.57
C ALA A 182 -1.00 10.49 11.41
N LEU A 183 -2.30 10.78 11.29
CA LEU A 183 -2.79 12.13 10.94
C LEU A 183 -3.62 12.74 12.07
N LYS A 184 -3.15 13.91 12.54
CA LYS A 184 -3.81 14.66 13.61
C LYS A 184 -5.10 15.38 13.15
N ASP A 185 -5.09 15.91 11.94
CA ASP A 185 -6.21 16.68 11.39
C ASP A 185 -7.33 15.77 10.86
N ALA A 186 -8.56 16.02 11.34
CA ALA A 186 -9.74 15.27 10.93
C ALA A 186 -10.04 15.40 9.43
N LYS A 187 -9.77 16.56 8.82
CA LYS A 187 -9.98 16.75 7.38
C LYS A 187 -9.03 15.88 6.56
N GLN A 188 -7.76 15.82 6.94
CA GLN A 188 -6.79 14.90 6.32
C GLN A 188 -7.18 13.43 6.49
N ARG A 189 -7.68 13.03 7.67
CA ARG A 189 -8.17 11.66 7.90
C ARG A 189 -9.36 11.28 7.01
N ILE A 190 -10.28 12.23 6.76
CA ILE A 190 -11.40 12.05 5.84
C ILE A 190 -10.91 12.00 4.39
N ALA A 191 -9.94 12.85 4.03
CA ALA A 191 -9.36 12.89 2.70
C ALA A 191 -8.70 11.54 2.32
N VAL A 192 -7.94 10.91 3.23
CA VAL A 192 -7.36 9.58 2.98
C VAL A 192 -8.43 8.50 2.75
N ARG A 193 -9.52 8.53 3.53
CA ARG A 193 -10.64 7.59 3.35
C ARG A 193 -11.38 7.81 2.02
N ARG A 194 -11.56 9.06 1.61
CA ARG A 194 -12.15 9.42 0.31
C ARG A 194 -11.24 8.93 -0.83
N MET A 195 -9.94 9.24 -0.74
CA MET A 195 -8.92 8.84 -1.68
C MET A 195 -8.84 7.33 -1.87
N TRP A 196 -8.98 6.53 -0.80
CA TRP A 196 -9.07 5.07 -0.92
C TRP A 196 -10.19 4.63 -1.88
N ARG A 197 -11.37 5.26 -1.78
CA ARG A 197 -12.51 4.92 -2.65
C ARG A 197 -12.27 5.36 -4.09
N GLU A 198 -11.73 6.55 -4.28
CA GLU A 198 -11.44 7.11 -5.61
C GLU A 198 -10.34 6.31 -6.33
N THR A 199 -9.22 6.06 -5.67
CA THR A 199 -8.12 5.26 -6.22
C THR A 199 -8.53 3.80 -6.48
N SER A 200 -9.45 3.25 -5.69
CA SER A 200 -10.07 1.94 -5.95
C SER A 200 -10.92 1.96 -7.22
N ALA A 201 -11.70 3.01 -7.45
CA ALA A 201 -12.45 3.17 -8.68
C ALA A 201 -11.53 3.31 -9.90
N ASP A 202 -10.45 4.09 -9.78
CA ASP A 202 -9.45 4.23 -10.84
C ASP A 202 -8.77 2.88 -11.17
N ALA A 203 -8.45 2.07 -10.15
CA ALA A 203 -7.88 0.74 -10.34
C ALA A 203 -8.83 -0.25 -11.05
N HIS A 204 -10.14 -0.10 -10.86
CA HIS A 204 -11.17 -0.92 -11.51
C HIS A 204 -11.73 -0.27 -12.79
N VAL A 205 -11.17 0.85 -13.24
CA VAL A 205 -11.65 1.60 -14.41
C VAL A 205 -13.12 2.02 -14.28
N LEU A 206 -13.57 2.27 -13.05
CA LEU A 206 -14.90 2.79 -12.76
C LEU A 206 -14.87 4.31 -12.95
N GLY A 207 -15.34 4.80 -14.09
CA GLY A 207 -15.20 6.20 -14.53
C GLY A 207 -15.77 7.28 -13.60
N TRP A 208 -16.49 6.92 -12.53
CA TRP A 208 -17.07 7.91 -11.60
C TRP A 208 -16.01 8.73 -10.84
N SER A 209 -14.84 8.15 -10.55
CA SER A 209 -13.73 8.88 -9.90
C SER A 209 -13.18 9.96 -10.82
N LEU A 210 -13.16 9.69 -12.13
CA LEU A 210 -12.73 10.64 -13.14
C LEU A 210 -13.66 11.86 -13.18
N PHE A 211 -14.96 11.66 -13.05
CA PHE A 211 -15.94 12.76 -13.01
C PHE A 211 -15.70 13.74 -11.86
N GLN A 212 -15.14 13.28 -10.73
CA GLN A 212 -14.77 14.16 -9.60
C GLN A 212 -13.56 15.07 -9.93
N ARG A 213 -12.80 14.74 -10.97
CA ARG A 213 -11.59 15.46 -11.42
C ARG A 213 -11.75 16.08 -12.81
N THR A 214 -12.93 15.93 -13.41
CA THR A 214 -13.28 16.50 -14.72
C THR A 214 -13.72 17.95 -14.56
N THR A 215 -13.17 18.82 -15.41
CA THR A 215 -13.77 20.15 -15.61
C THR A 215 -14.86 20.04 -16.67
N PHE A 216 -16.10 20.31 -16.29
CA PHE A 216 -17.23 20.30 -17.22
C PHE A 216 -17.41 21.68 -17.87
N GLY A 217 -17.62 21.67 -19.18
CA GLY A 217 -18.00 22.86 -19.94
C GLY A 217 -19.45 23.27 -19.69
N ARG A 218 -19.92 24.28 -20.43
CA ARG A 218 -21.35 24.62 -20.43
C ARG A 218 -22.13 23.48 -21.08
N PRO A 219 -23.24 23.01 -20.47
CA PRO A 219 -24.04 21.96 -21.08
C PRO A 219 -24.67 22.47 -22.38
N ASP A 220 -24.59 21.66 -23.43
CA ASP A 220 -25.31 21.95 -24.65
C ASP A 220 -26.79 21.59 -24.46
N ARG A 221 -27.62 22.62 -24.27
CA ARG A 221 -29.07 22.45 -24.06
C ARG A 221 -29.81 21.92 -25.30
N ARG A 222 -29.22 21.97 -26.49
CA ARG A 222 -29.83 21.37 -27.70
C ARG A 222 -29.70 19.85 -27.72
N THR A 223 -28.54 19.33 -27.30
CA THR A 223 -28.26 17.89 -27.32
C THR A 223 -28.53 17.21 -25.97
N GLY A 224 -28.60 17.98 -24.89
CA GLY A 224 -28.68 17.46 -23.53
C GLY A 224 -27.35 16.87 -23.03
N VAL A 225 -26.26 17.05 -23.78
CA VAL A 225 -24.95 16.48 -23.48
C VAL A 225 -24.04 17.55 -22.86
N GLY A 226 -23.36 17.20 -21.77
CA GLY A 226 -22.29 17.98 -21.18
C GLY A 226 -20.93 17.41 -21.57
N GLU A 227 -20.08 18.20 -22.19
CA GLU A 227 -18.68 17.82 -22.44
C GLU A 227 -17.80 18.18 -21.24
N GLY A 228 -16.88 17.28 -20.90
CA GLY A 228 -15.93 17.48 -19.82
C GLY A 228 -14.53 17.02 -20.22
N ALA A 229 -13.52 17.73 -19.71
CA ALA A 229 -12.12 17.37 -19.90
C ALA A 229 -11.49 17.00 -18.56
N ALA A 230 -10.89 15.81 -18.49
CA ALA A 230 -10.05 15.38 -17.38
C ALA A 230 -8.61 15.25 -17.88
N SER A 231 -7.78 16.24 -17.57
CA SER A 231 -6.35 16.21 -17.84
C SER A 231 -5.58 15.77 -16.59
N GLY A 232 -4.32 15.34 -16.78
CA GLY A 232 -3.43 15.16 -15.64
C GLY A 232 -3.23 16.48 -14.89
N SER A 233 -3.42 16.45 -13.57
CA SER A 233 -3.29 17.62 -12.70
C SER A 233 -2.27 17.35 -11.60
N PRO A 234 -1.22 18.18 -11.45
CA PRO A 234 -0.29 18.08 -10.33
C PRO A 234 -1.00 18.13 -8.97
N GLU A 235 -2.04 18.95 -8.85
CA GLU A 235 -2.78 19.15 -7.59
C GLU A 235 -3.49 17.86 -7.15
N HIS A 236 -4.20 17.21 -8.08
CA HIS A 236 -4.90 15.96 -7.78
C HIS A 236 -3.94 14.81 -7.45
N VAL A 237 -2.81 14.72 -8.17
CA VAL A 237 -1.79 13.70 -7.92
C VAL A 237 -1.09 13.95 -6.58
N ALA A 238 -0.77 15.22 -6.27
CA ALA A 238 -0.08 15.59 -5.03
C ALA A 238 -0.87 15.23 -3.78
N GLU A 239 -2.19 15.40 -3.77
CA GLU A 239 -3.01 14.99 -2.63
C GLU A 239 -2.81 13.49 -2.29
N SER A 240 -2.90 12.63 -3.30
CA SER A 240 -2.73 11.18 -3.15
C SER A 240 -1.30 10.78 -2.82
N PHE A 241 -0.33 11.43 -3.47
CA PHE A 241 1.08 11.19 -3.26
C PHE A 241 1.50 11.57 -1.84
N VAL A 242 1.21 12.80 -1.41
CA VAL A 242 1.64 13.35 -0.12
C VAL A 242 1.00 12.59 1.04
N ALA A 243 -0.29 12.21 0.93
CA ALA A 243 -0.93 11.40 1.94
C ALA A 243 -0.24 10.03 2.11
N SER A 244 -0.02 9.31 1.00
CA SER A 244 0.64 8.01 1.01
C SER A 244 2.09 8.12 1.52
N TYR A 245 2.80 9.17 1.12
CA TYR A 245 4.15 9.47 1.60
C TYR A 245 4.21 9.74 3.10
N ARG A 246 3.27 10.51 3.66
CA ARG A 246 3.21 10.76 5.11
C ARG A 246 2.98 9.48 5.90
N LEU A 247 2.08 8.61 5.43
CA LEU A 247 1.87 7.30 6.04
C LEU A 247 3.12 6.42 5.94
N LEU A 248 3.79 6.42 4.79
CA LEU A 248 5.03 5.67 4.61
C LEU A 248 6.13 6.16 5.55
N ARG A 249 6.27 7.48 5.71
CA ARG A 249 7.25 8.08 6.60
C ARG A 249 7.01 7.69 8.06
N GLU A 250 5.77 7.75 8.51
CA GLU A 250 5.42 7.29 9.87
C GLU A 250 5.67 5.79 10.03
N GLY A 251 5.36 5.00 9.00
CA GLY A 251 5.60 3.56 8.98
C GLY A 251 7.08 3.20 9.14
N TRP A 252 7.97 3.87 8.40
CA TRP A 252 9.42 3.69 8.58
C TRP A 252 9.89 4.17 9.94
N SER A 253 9.41 5.33 10.42
CA SER A 253 9.78 5.84 11.73
C SER A 253 9.40 4.87 12.86
N LEU A 254 8.23 4.26 12.76
CA LEU A 254 7.77 3.27 13.73
C LEU A 254 8.50 1.93 13.59
N PHE A 255 8.80 1.49 12.37
CA PHE A 255 9.63 0.32 12.14
C PHE A 255 11.00 0.48 12.81
N ASP A 256 11.66 1.61 12.60
CA ASP A 256 12.97 1.91 13.18
C ASP A 256 12.90 1.88 14.72
N ARG A 257 11.93 2.59 15.33
CA ARG A 257 11.73 2.59 16.80
C ARG A 257 11.50 1.19 17.39
N ARG A 258 10.80 0.30 16.68
CA ARG A 258 10.47 -1.04 17.18
C ARG A 258 11.58 -2.05 16.92
N CYS A 259 12.53 -1.73 16.04
CA CYS A 259 13.72 -2.55 15.74
C CYS A 259 14.87 -2.29 16.71
N GLU A 260 14.90 -1.13 17.36
CA GLU A 260 15.93 -0.77 18.36
C GLU A 260 15.61 -1.43 19.71
N ALA A 261 16.63 -2.00 20.37
CA ALA A 261 16.50 -2.48 21.74
C ALA A 261 16.45 -1.29 22.73
N PRO A 262 15.73 -1.40 23.86
CA PRO A 262 15.69 -0.37 24.89
C PRO A 262 17.05 -0.03 25.52
#